data_AF-A0A0H3GWD6-F1
#
_entry.id   AF-A0A0H3GWD6-F1
#
_cell.length_a   1.000
_cell.length_b   1.000
_cell.length_c   1.000
_cell.angle_alpha   90.00
_cell.angle_beta   90.00
_cell.angle_gamma   90.00
#
_symmetry.space_group_name_H-M   'P 1'
#
loop_
_entity.id
_entity.type
_entity.pdbx_description
1 polymer ?
#
loop_
_entity_poly.entity_id
_entity_poly.type
_entity_poly.pdbx_seq_one_letter_code
_entity_poly.pdbx_strand_id
1 'polypeptide(L)'
;MTADIAKKLRQRQQQRIKSQKAPDGSPFSPRKRPPVRAKQGRIKREMFAKLRTNRYMKASGGDSAAVVEFTGKVQRIARVHQLGLKDKPSPKSADVEYPQRQLLGFTEDDRQLVESVIIDYLAD
;
A
#
# COMPACT_ATOMS: atom_id res chain seq x y z
N MET A 1 11.78 -19.05 6.68
CA MET A 1 11.91 -18.30 5.41
C MET A 1 10.68 -17.45 5.06
N THR A 2 9.52 -18.03 4.71
CA THR A 2 8.35 -17.30 4.17
C THR A 2 7.81 -16.18 5.08
N ALA A 3 7.72 -16.43 6.38
CA ALA A 3 7.29 -15.42 7.35
C ALA A 3 8.25 -14.22 7.45
N ASP A 4 9.55 -14.44 7.23
CA ASP A 4 10.55 -13.37 7.19
C ASP A 4 10.41 -12.54 5.92
N ILE A 5 10.29 -13.20 4.76
CA ILE A 5 9.99 -12.56 3.47
C ILE A 5 8.75 -11.65 3.58
N ALA A 6 7.65 -12.18 4.10
CA ALA A 6 6.40 -11.41 4.24
C ALA A 6 6.59 -10.18 5.15
N LYS A 7 7.32 -10.31 6.26
CA LYS A 7 7.60 -9.19 7.19
C LYS A 7 8.44 -8.12 6.51
N LYS A 8 9.52 -8.49 5.83
CA LYS A 8 10.43 -7.57 5.14
C LYS A 8 9.73 -6.86 3.98
N LEU A 9 9.01 -7.59 3.13
CA LEU A 9 8.22 -7.01 2.05
C LEU A 9 7.22 -6.00 2.59
N ARG A 10 6.46 -6.36 3.62
CA ARG A 10 5.51 -5.44 4.25
C ARG A 10 6.19 -4.16 4.73
N GLN A 11 7.33 -4.24 5.42
CA GLN A 11 8.07 -3.05 5.87
C GLN A 11 8.44 -2.13 4.69
N ARG A 12 8.90 -2.70 3.57
CA ARG A 12 9.23 -1.93 2.37
C ARG A 12 8.00 -1.30 1.72
N GLN A 13 6.89 -2.03 1.61
CA GLN A 13 5.60 -1.46 1.16
C GLN A 13 5.18 -0.28 2.07
N GLN A 14 5.27 -0.44 3.40
CA GLN A 14 4.92 0.61 4.36
C GLN A 14 5.82 1.85 4.22
N GLN A 15 7.12 1.67 4.04
CA GLN A 15 8.08 2.75 3.83
C GLN A 15 7.82 3.47 2.50
N ARG A 16 7.60 2.73 1.42
CA ARG A 16 7.29 3.31 0.10
C ARG A 16 5.99 4.12 0.11
N ILE A 17 4.93 3.60 0.74
CA ILE A 17 3.67 4.34 0.93
C ILE A 17 3.89 5.57 1.82
N LYS A 18 4.74 5.49 2.86
CA LYS A 18 5.12 6.66 3.67
C LYS A 18 5.80 7.73 2.79
N SER A 19 6.65 7.35 1.83
CA SER A 19 7.25 8.29 0.89
C SER A 19 6.32 8.76 -0.25
N GLN A 20 5.07 8.30 -0.30
CA GLN A 20 4.11 8.62 -1.37
C GLN A 20 4.63 8.28 -2.78
N LYS A 21 5.30 7.13 -2.95
CA LYS A 21 5.84 6.66 -4.23
C LYS A 21 5.19 5.36 -4.68
N ALA A 22 5.07 5.15 -5.99
CA ALA A 22 4.70 3.89 -6.62
C ALA A 22 5.92 2.96 -6.77
N PRO A 23 5.73 1.66 -7.07
CA PRO A 23 6.83 0.70 -7.24
C PRO A 23 7.82 1.07 -8.35
N ASP A 24 7.37 1.78 -9.37
CA ASP A 24 8.20 2.34 -10.45
C ASP A 24 9.00 3.59 -10.04
N GLY A 25 8.88 4.03 -8.78
CA GLY A 25 9.54 5.21 -8.23
C GLY A 25 8.78 6.52 -8.44
N SER A 26 7.73 6.54 -9.26
CA SER A 26 6.94 7.74 -9.53
C SER A 26 6.17 8.20 -8.28
N PRO A 27 5.96 9.51 -8.07
CA PRO A 27 5.17 9.98 -6.93
C PRO A 27 3.68 9.69 -7.16
N PHE A 28 2.95 9.38 -6.08
CA PHE A 28 1.50 9.26 -6.14
C PHE A 28 0.84 10.57 -6.57
N SER A 29 -0.17 10.47 -7.42
CA SER A 29 -0.97 11.64 -7.81
C SER A 29 -1.52 12.34 -6.56
N PRO A 30 -1.37 13.66 -6.42
CA PRO A 30 -1.74 14.36 -5.21
C PRO A 30 -3.23 14.23 -4.91
N ARG A 31 -3.58 14.33 -3.63
CA ARG A 31 -4.98 14.35 -3.18
C ARG A 31 -5.65 15.64 -3.68
N LYS A 32 -6.90 15.53 -4.16
CA LYS A 32 -7.72 16.72 -4.49
C LYS A 32 -7.77 17.69 -3.31
N ARG A 33 -7.54 18.97 -3.56
CA ARG A 33 -7.55 20.00 -2.53
C ARG A 33 -8.96 20.12 -1.94
N PRO A 34 -9.10 20.27 -0.61
CA PRO A 34 -10.41 20.53 -0.02
C PRO A 34 -10.96 21.87 -0.54
N PRO A 35 -12.30 22.03 -0.59
CA PRO A 35 -12.91 23.29 -1.00
C PRO A 35 -12.45 24.43 -0.09
N VAL A 36 -12.33 25.65 -0.64
CA VAL A 36 -11.78 26.82 0.05
C VAL A 36 -12.48 27.12 1.38
N ARG A 37 -13.79 26.88 1.44
CA ARG A 37 -14.62 27.06 2.66
C ARG A 37 -14.40 26.00 3.73
N ALA A 38 -13.66 24.93 3.45
CA ALA A 38 -13.35 23.91 4.45
C ALA A 38 -12.33 24.46 5.47
N LYS A 39 -12.48 24.06 6.73
CA LYS A 39 -11.55 24.43 7.81
C LYS A 39 -10.11 24.09 7.41
N GLN A 40 -9.26 25.12 7.34
CA GLN A 40 -7.83 24.96 7.09
C GLN A 40 -7.21 24.00 8.12
N GLY A 41 -6.31 23.13 7.66
CA GLY A 41 -5.67 22.14 8.54
C GLY A 41 -6.54 20.94 8.96
N ARG A 42 -7.75 20.77 8.42
CA ARG A 42 -8.55 19.55 8.65
C ARG A 42 -7.81 18.30 8.17
N ILE A 43 -7.08 18.42 7.07
CA ILE A 43 -6.26 17.37 6.50
C ILE A 43 -4.82 17.54 7.00
N LYS A 44 -4.41 16.73 7.98
CA LYS A 44 -3.08 16.80 8.60
C LYS A 44 -2.12 15.71 8.15
N ARG A 45 -2.65 14.59 7.64
CA ARG A 45 -1.87 13.40 7.30
C ARG A 45 -1.76 13.24 5.79
N GLU A 46 -0.64 12.70 5.37
CA GLU A 46 -0.44 12.15 4.04
C GLU A 46 -1.46 11.05 3.72
N MET A 47 -1.63 10.74 2.44
CA MET A 47 -2.54 9.68 2.03
C MET A 47 -2.06 8.33 2.58
N PHE A 48 -3.01 7.44 2.89
CA PHE A 48 -2.73 6.07 3.32
C PHE A 48 -1.94 5.93 4.64
N ALA A 49 -1.71 7.02 5.39
CA ALA A 49 -0.96 6.98 6.65
C ALA A 49 -1.52 5.97 7.67
N LYS A 50 -2.85 5.82 7.75
CA LYS A 50 -3.48 4.75 8.54
C LYS A 50 -3.35 3.39 7.86
N LEU A 51 -3.61 3.36 6.55
CA LEU A 51 -3.68 2.12 5.76
C LEU A 51 -2.34 1.35 5.77
N ARG A 52 -1.21 2.06 5.81
CA ARG A 52 0.14 1.47 5.94
C ARG A 52 0.51 0.96 7.34
N THR A 53 -0.39 0.97 8.32
CA THR A 53 -0.05 0.48 9.67
C THR A 53 -0.25 -1.04 9.77
N ASN A 54 0.41 -1.67 10.75
CA ASN A 54 0.28 -3.11 11.03
C ASN A 54 -1.15 -3.57 11.34
N ARG A 55 -2.03 -2.62 11.71
CA ARG A 55 -3.46 -2.87 11.92
C ARG A 55 -4.17 -3.24 10.63
N TYR A 56 -3.78 -2.60 9.52
CA TYR A 56 -4.49 -2.70 8.25
C TYR A 56 -3.70 -3.39 7.14
N MET A 57 -2.37 -3.46 7.24
CA MET A 57 -1.49 -4.19 6.33
C MET A 57 -0.85 -5.36 7.08
N LYS A 58 -1.23 -6.58 6.70
CA LYS A 58 -0.78 -7.83 7.31
C LYS A 58 0.28 -8.50 6.47
N ALA A 59 1.15 -9.22 7.15
CA ALA A 59 2.15 -10.10 6.58
C ALA A 59 1.93 -11.48 7.20
N SER A 60 1.72 -12.47 6.35
CA SER A 60 1.59 -13.88 6.74
C SER A 60 2.55 -14.71 5.89
N GLY A 61 3.17 -15.72 6.50
CA GLY A 61 3.94 -16.73 5.80
C GLY A 61 3.33 -18.09 6.13
N GLY A 62 2.92 -18.82 5.10
CA GLY A 62 2.59 -20.25 5.20
C GLY A 62 3.76 -21.11 4.73
N ASP A 63 3.50 -22.39 4.47
CA ASP A 63 4.55 -23.35 4.11
C ASP A 63 5.21 -23.02 2.76
N SER A 64 4.41 -22.56 1.78
CA SER A 64 4.88 -22.34 0.40
C SER A 64 4.71 -20.90 -0.09
N ALA A 65 4.19 -19.98 0.74
CA ALA A 65 3.87 -18.63 0.31
C ALA A 65 4.10 -17.58 1.39
N ALA A 66 4.62 -16.42 0.95
CA ALA A 66 4.69 -15.20 1.72
C ALA A 66 3.66 -14.19 1.15
N VAL A 67 2.77 -13.68 2.00
CA VAL A 67 1.65 -12.83 1.60
C VAL A 67 1.69 -11.51 2.35
N VAL A 68 1.54 -10.41 1.62
CA VAL A 68 1.29 -9.08 2.18
C VAL A 68 -0.04 -8.57 1.64
N GLU A 69 -0.98 -8.31 2.53
CA GLU A 69 -2.34 -7.94 2.15
C GLU A 69 -2.94 -6.85 3.05
N PHE A 70 -4.00 -6.20 2.56
CA PHE A 70 -4.83 -5.33 3.38
C PHE A 70 -5.95 -6.13 4.06
N THR A 71 -6.40 -5.69 5.24
CA THR A 71 -7.40 -6.44 6.03
C THR A 71 -8.83 -5.92 5.90
N GLY A 72 -9.79 -6.83 5.82
CA GLY A 72 -11.21 -6.55 5.96
C GLY A 72 -11.71 -5.37 5.12
N LYS A 73 -12.49 -4.46 5.73
CA LYS A 73 -13.15 -3.36 5.01
C LYS A 73 -12.20 -2.40 4.28
N VAL A 74 -10.92 -2.31 4.67
CA VAL A 74 -9.98 -1.42 3.98
C VAL A 74 -9.49 -1.98 2.64
N GLN A 75 -9.68 -3.27 2.36
CA GLN A 75 -9.34 -3.90 1.08
C GLN A 75 -10.04 -3.20 -0.09
N ARG A 76 -11.30 -2.79 0.08
CA ARG A 76 -12.04 -2.04 -0.94
C ARG A 76 -11.33 -0.74 -1.30
N ILE A 77 -10.97 0.07 -0.29
CA ILE A 77 -10.27 1.35 -0.50
C ILE A 77 -8.91 1.09 -1.17
N ALA A 78 -8.18 0.10 -0.69
CA ALA A 78 -6.89 -0.27 -1.27
C ALA A 78 -7.03 -0.68 -2.73
N ARG A 79 -8.02 -1.52 -3.08
CA ARG A 79 -8.29 -1.98 -4.44
C ARG A 79 -8.65 -0.82 -5.37
N VAL A 80 -9.51 0.10 -4.94
CA VAL A 80 -9.89 1.28 -5.72
C VAL A 80 -8.66 2.09 -6.10
N HIS A 81 -7.76 2.33 -5.14
CA HIS A 81 -6.53 3.06 -5.41
C HIS A 81 -5.52 2.24 -6.21
N GLN A 82 -5.33 0.96 -5.90
CA GLN A 82 -4.39 0.05 -6.55
C GLN A 82 -4.62 -0.03 -8.06
N LEU A 83 -5.89 -0.08 -8.47
CA LEU A 83 -6.32 -0.29 -9.85
C LEU A 83 -6.91 0.96 -10.51
N GLY A 84 -6.98 2.10 -9.81
CA GLY A 84 -7.55 3.33 -10.37
C GLY A 84 -9.05 3.24 -10.69
N LEU A 85 -9.84 2.64 -9.79
CA LEU A 85 -11.26 2.38 -10.05
C LEU A 85 -12.15 3.59 -9.74
N LYS A 86 -13.40 3.52 -10.20
CA LYS A 86 -14.48 4.41 -9.76
C LYS A 86 -15.03 3.95 -8.40
N ASP A 87 -15.30 4.90 -7.51
CA ASP A 87 -15.94 4.62 -6.22
C ASP A 87 -16.69 5.84 -5.68
N LYS A 88 -17.62 5.62 -4.74
CA LYS A 88 -18.34 6.68 -4.02
C LYS A 88 -17.66 7.00 -2.69
N PRO A 89 -17.06 8.21 -2.52
CA PRO A 89 -16.48 8.61 -1.24
C PRO A 89 -17.49 8.68 -0.08
N SER A 90 -18.77 8.92 -0.37
CA SER A 90 -19.87 8.91 0.59
C SER A 90 -21.16 8.38 -0.06
N PRO A 91 -22.15 7.88 0.72
CA PRO A 91 -23.40 7.38 0.15
C PRO A 91 -24.15 8.39 -0.74
N LYS A 92 -24.00 9.70 -0.46
CA LYS A 92 -24.68 10.79 -1.18
C LYS A 92 -23.82 11.45 -2.27
N SER A 93 -22.59 10.98 -2.50
CA SER A 93 -21.73 11.56 -3.54
C SER A 93 -21.90 10.84 -4.87
N ALA A 94 -21.68 11.56 -5.97
CA ALA A 94 -21.49 10.96 -7.29
C ALA A 94 -20.29 10.00 -7.29
N ASP A 95 -20.27 9.10 -8.26
CA ASP A 95 -19.11 8.26 -8.52
C ASP A 95 -17.91 9.13 -8.91
N VAL A 96 -16.76 8.84 -8.30
CA VAL A 96 -15.52 9.55 -8.57
C VAL A 96 -14.51 8.55 -9.10
N GLU A 97 -13.87 8.90 -10.21
CA GLU A 97 -12.71 8.17 -10.72
C GLU A 97 -11.46 8.55 -9.91
N TYR A 98 -10.80 7.53 -9.37
CA TYR A 98 -9.58 7.71 -8.61
C TYR A 98 -8.37 7.44 -9.49
N PRO A 99 -7.35 8.32 -9.50
CA PRO A 99 -6.12 7.99 -10.21
C PRO A 99 -5.43 6.82 -9.49
N GLN A 100 -4.80 5.96 -10.30
CA GLN A 100 -4.09 4.79 -9.82
C GLN A 100 -2.95 5.20 -8.88
N ARG A 101 -2.88 4.53 -7.75
CA ARG A 101 -1.83 4.65 -6.74
C ARG A 101 -1.52 3.23 -6.27
N GLN A 102 -0.50 2.62 -6.86
CA GLN A 102 -0.10 1.26 -6.55
C GLN A 102 0.47 1.19 -5.13
N LEU A 103 -0.37 0.68 -4.21
CA LEU A 103 -0.05 0.52 -2.79
C LEU A 103 0.77 -0.74 -2.54
N LEU A 104 0.49 -1.83 -3.27
CA LEU A 104 1.26 -3.06 -3.26
C LEU A 104 1.90 -3.27 -4.63
N GLY A 105 3.16 -3.67 -4.65
CA GLY A 105 3.89 -4.01 -5.86
C GLY A 105 5.37 -4.21 -5.56
N PHE A 106 6.05 -4.99 -6.40
CA PHE A 106 7.47 -5.31 -6.24
C PHE A 106 8.33 -4.30 -6.98
N THR A 107 9.27 -3.69 -6.26
CA THR A 107 10.42 -3.03 -6.90
C THR A 107 11.50 -4.06 -7.26
N GLU A 108 12.54 -3.62 -7.97
CA GLU A 108 13.71 -4.47 -8.21
C GLU A 108 14.41 -4.85 -6.89
N ASP A 109 14.60 -3.87 -5.99
CA ASP A 109 15.14 -4.13 -4.66
C ASP A 109 14.30 -5.17 -3.89
N ASP A 110 12.97 -5.11 -4.00
CA ASP A 110 12.07 -6.08 -3.37
C ASP A 110 12.31 -7.50 -3.89
N ARG A 111 12.60 -7.66 -5.19
CA ARG A 111 12.94 -8.98 -5.78
C ARG A 111 14.28 -9.47 -5.26
N GLN A 112 15.31 -8.65 -5.32
CA GLN A 112 16.65 -8.99 -4.83
C GLN A 112 16.66 -9.38 -3.35
N LEU A 113 15.85 -8.70 -2.52
CA LEU A 113 15.68 -9.07 -1.12
C LEU A 113 15.02 -10.43 -0.94
N VAL A 114 14.01 -10.75 -1.75
CA VAL A 114 13.36 -12.06 -1.69
C VAL A 114 14.33 -13.14 -2.13
N GLU A 115 15.05 -12.91 -3.22
CA GLU A 115 16.09 -13.80 -3.74
C GLU A 115 17.19 -14.03 -2.70
N SER A 116 17.71 -12.98 -2.05
CA SER A 116 18.75 -13.13 -1.04
C SER A 116 18.28 -13.99 0.12
N VAL A 117 17.06 -13.79 0.62
CA VAL A 117 16.51 -14.58 1.72
C VAL A 117 16.28 -16.04 1.33
N ILE A 118 15.96 -16.32 0.06
CA ILE A 118 15.83 -17.68 -0.44
C ILE A 118 17.21 -18.33 -0.57
N ILE A 119 18.19 -17.63 -1.13
CA ILE A 119 19.57 -18.13 -1.29
C ILE A 119 20.18 -18.44 0.07
N ASP A 120 20.08 -17.52 1.04
CA ASP A 120 20.57 -17.71 2.40
C ASP A 120 19.95 -18.97 3.02
N TYR A 121 18.64 -19.18 2.85
CA TYR A 121 17.94 -20.35 3.36
C TYR A 121 18.33 -21.67 2.69
N LEU A 122 18.80 -21.64 1.43
CA LEU A 122 19.25 -22.83 0.70
C LEU A 122 20.74 -23.14 0.92
N ALA A 123 21.51 -22.17 1.40
CA ALA A 123 22.92 -22.32 1.71
C ALA A 123 23.17 -22.89 3.12
N ASP A 124 22.20 -22.72 4.02
CA ASP A 124 22.16 -23.33 5.37
C ASP A 124 21.71 -24.80 5.34
#